data_AF-A0A926E3K9-F1
#
_entry.id   AF-A0A926E3K9-F1
#
_cell.length_a   1.000
_cell.length_b   1.000
_cell.length_c   1.000
_cell.angle_alpha   90.00
_cell.angle_beta   90.00
_cell.angle_gamma   90.00
#
_symmetry.space_group_name_H-M   'P 1'
#
loop_
_entity.id
_entity.type
_entity.pdbx_description
1 polymer ?
#
loop_
_entity_poly.entity_id
_entity_poly.type
_entity_poly.pdbx_seq_one_letter_code
_entity_poly.pdbx_strand_id
1 'polypeptide(L)'
;MARLFDRCTIWAATPLEEITDGIPQGGNTNLREFSYVNIQYMSNEMEQRIFGQVTNRVVTLDFLSLPDLQKGDVLYLQKPEQQGVFTVGDSTYDDYGPGDYEVLSIIPSRIGVKTIRNPTTATARKLVGND
;
A
#
# COMPACT_ATOMS: atom_id res chain seq x y z
N MET A 1 -28.34 12.69 -4.65
CA MET A 1 -27.05 13.06 -4.03
C MET A 1 -26.42 11.81 -3.45
N ALA A 2 -25.39 11.25 -4.09
CA ALA A 2 -24.68 10.10 -3.54
C ALA A 2 -23.79 10.56 -2.38
N ARG A 3 -23.93 9.93 -1.21
CA ARG A 3 -23.09 10.19 -0.03
C ARG A 3 -21.62 9.98 -0.42
N LEU A 4 -20.77 10.98 -0.22
CA LEU A 4 -19.32 10.79 -0.22
C LEU A 4 -18.99 9.95 1.02
N PHE A 5 -18.88 8.64 0.84
CA PHE A 5 -18.34 7.73 1.86
C PHE A 5 -16.89 8.10 2.17
N ASP A 6 -16.46 7.91 3.42
CA ASP A 6 -15.19 8.31 4.04
C ASP A 6 -13.96 8.06 3.15
N ARG A 7 -13.59 9.05 2.33
CA ARG A 7 -12.36 9.01 1.54
C ARG A 7 -11.22 9.56 2.37
N CYS A 8 -10.09 8.87 2.37
CA CYS A 8 -8.91 9.25 3.14
C CYS A 8 -7.71 9.52 2.22
N THR A 9 -6.64 10.02 2.82
CA THR A 9 -5.32 10.12 2.20
C THR A 9 -4.46 8.98 2.73
N ILE A 10 -3.79 8.28 1.84
CA ILE A 10 -2.78 7.27 2.16
C ILE A 10 -1.48 7.59 1.42
N TRP A 11 -0.39 6.96 1.83
CA TRP A 11 0.90 7.06 1.17
C TRP A 11 1.37 5.67 0.76
N ALA A 12 2.18 5.59 -0.30
CA ALA A 12 2.87 4.37 -0.68
C ALA A 12 4.34 4.63 -1.01
N ALA A 13 5.19 3.68 -0.66
CA ALA A 13 6.59 3.64 -1.03
C ALA A 13 6.88 2.34 -1.79
N THR A 14 7.91 2.35 -2.63
CA THR A 14 8.38 1.18 -3.35
C THR A 14 9.57 0.56 -2.60
N PRO A 15 9.51 -0.73 -2.26
CA PRO A 15 10.67 -1.42 -1.71
C PRO A 15 11.75 -1.50 -2.78
N LEU A 16 12.97 -1.14 -2.40
CA LEU A 16 14.16 -1.26 -3.22
C LEU A 16 15.24 -1.95 -2.38
N GLU A 17 15.79 -3.05 -2.90
CA GLU A 17 16.85 -3.81 -2.26
C GLU A 17 17.87 -4.26 -3.30
N GLU A 18 19.15 -4.16 -2.96
CA GLU A 18 20.27 -4.69 -3.73
C GLU A 18 21.28 -5.36 -2.79
N ILE A 19 21.97 -6.40 -3.28
CA ILE A 19 23.05 -7.04 -2.54
C ILE A 19 24.37 -6.46 -3.03
N THR A 20 25.03 -5.68 -2.18
CA THR A 20 26.36 -5.10 -2.46
C THR A 20 27.40 -5.75 -1.57
N ASP A 21 28.44 -6.35 -2.15
CA ASP A 21 29.50 -7.06 -1.42
C ASP A 21 28.99 -8.12 -0.42
N GLY A 22 27.88 -8.78 -0.76
CA GLY A 22 27.25 -9.79 0.08
C GLY A 22 26.42 -9.23 1.25
N ILE A 23 26.27 -7.91 1.35
CA ILE A 23 25.44 -7.23 2.34
C ILE A 23 24.16 -6.72 1.64
N PRO A 24 22.96 -7.15 2.06
CA PRO A 24 21.72 -6.57 1.55
C PRO A 24 21.61 -5.11 2.02
N GLN A 25 21.44 -4.20 1.07
CA GLN A 25 21.16 -2.79 1.30
C GLN A 25 19.80 -2.48 0.66
N GLY A 26 18.89 -1.90 1.43
CA GLY A 26 17.55 -1.62 0.93
C GLY A 26 16.69 -0.85 1.91
N GLY A 27 15.56 -0.42 1.41
CA GLY A 27 14.57 0.36 2.15
C GLY A 27 13.34 0.63 1.31
N ASN A 28 12.38 1.35 1.90
CA ASN A 28 11.16 1.75 1.22
C ASN A 28 11.31 3.20 0.76
N THR A 29 11.31 3.43 -0.56
CA THR A 29 11.59 4.75 -1.15
C THR A 29 10.50 5.24 -2.11
N ASN A 30 10.69 6.35 -2.80
CA ASN A 30 9.74 6.92 -3.76
C ASN A 30 8.32 7.14 -3.16
N LEU A 31 8.25 7.89 -2.06
CA LEU A 31 6.98 8.14 -1.36
C LEU A 31 5.99 8.90 -2.27
N ARG A 32 4.81 8.34 -2.42
CA ARG A 32 3.70 8.89 -3.22
C ARG A 32 2.47 9.05 -2.35
N GLU A 33 1.74 10.15 -2.54
CA GLU A 33 0.50 10.44 -1.85
C GLU A 33 -0.71 10.09 -2.74
N PHE A 34 -1.68 9.38 -2.16
CA PHE A 34 -2.95 9.07 -2.82
C PHE A 34 -4.09 9.66 -2.00
N SER A 35 -4.66 10.73 -2.52
CA SER A 35 -5.86 11.36 -1.98
C SER A 35 -7.12 10.69 -2.51
N TYR A 36 -8.21 10.82 -1.74
CA TYR A 36 -9.54 10.33 -2.11
C TYR A 36 -9.66 8.81 -2.27
N VAL A 37 -8.90 8.05 -1.48
CA VAL A 37 -8.94 6.58 -1.49
C VAL A 37 -10.01 6.08 -0.52
N ASN A 38 -10.85 5.16 -1.00
CA ASN A 38 -11.80 4.46 -0.13
C ASN A 38 -11.16 3.15 0.35
N ILE A 39 -11.01 3.00 1.66
CA ILE A 39 -10.45 1.78 2.27
C ILE A 39 -11.59 0.94 2.82
N GLN A 40 -11.72 -0.28 2.30
CA GLN A 40 -12.65 -1.26 2.79
C GLN A 40 -11.89 -2.32 3.58
N TYR A 41 -12.16 -2.37 4.88
CA TYR A 41 -11.65 -3.41 5.76
C TYR A 41 -12.46 -4.68 5.55
N MET A 42 -11.80 -5.76 5.13
CA MET A 42 -12.46 -7.06 5.05
C MET A 42 -12.57 -7.63 6.47
N SER A 43 -13.67 -7.34 7.15
CA SER A 43 -14.00 -8.01 8.41
C SER A 43 -14.38 -9.46 8.11
N ASN A 44 -13.50 -10.41 8.42
CA ASN A 44 -13.86 -11.82 8.38
C ASN A 44 -14.50 -12.19 9.72
N GLU A 45 -15.76 -12.62 9.73
CA GLU A 45 -16.42 -13.14 10.95
C GLU A 45 -15.60 -14.26 11.60
N MET A 46 -14.83 -15.04 10.82
CA MET A 46 -13.90 -16.02 11.36
C MET A 46 -12.74 -15.40 12.13
N GLU A 47 -12.19 -14.24 11.71
CA GLU A 47 -11.11 -13.58 12.47
C GLU A 47 -11.60 -13.14 13.84
N GLN A 48 -12.80 -12.54 13.90
CA GLN A 48 -13.40 -12.13 15.17
C GLN A 48 -13.67 -13.34 16.08
N ARG A 49 -14.12 -14.47 15.53
CA ARG A 49 -14.38 -15.69 16.31
C ARG A 49 -13.09 -16.39 16.78
N ILE A 50 -12.01 -16.35 16.01
CA ILE A 50 -10.75 -17.06 16.30
C ILE A 50 -9.85 -16.24 17.22
N PHE A 51 -9.73 -14.93 16.97
CA PHE A 51 -8.78 -14.06 17.66
C PHE A 51 -9.45 -13.10 18.65
N GLY A 52 -10.78 -13.08 18.75
CA GLY A 52 -11.53 -12.16 19.59
C GLY A 52 -11.53 -10.70 19.11
N GLN A 53 -10.83 -10.40 18.00
CA GLN A 53 -10.67 -9.07 17.43
C GLN A 53 -10.64 -9.11 15.90
N VAL A 54 -11.08 -8.03 15.26
CA VAL A 54 -10.96 -7.88 13.81
C VAL A 54 -9.53 -7.42 13.51
N THR A 55 -8.72 -8.30 12.91
CA THR A 55 -7.30 -8.02 12.68
C THR A 55 -7.02 -7.27 11.37
N ASN A 56 -8.04 -7.13 10.51
CA ASN A 56 -7.99 -6.38 9.25
C ASN A 56 -6.76 -6.76 8.39
N ARG A 57 -6.51 -8.07 8.28
CA ARG A 57 -5.31 -8.61 7.62
C ARG A 57 -5.25 -8.31 6.14
N VAL A 58 -6.40 -8.07 5.51
CA VAL A 58 -6.50 -7.67 4.11
C VAL A 58 -7.46 -6.50 4.00
N VAL A 59 -7.04 -5.48 3.25
CA VAL A 59 -7.85 -4.32 2.90
C VAL A 59 -8.00 -4.22 1.40
N THR A 60 -9.13 -3.67 0.98
CA THR A 60 -9.40 -3.31 -0.41
C THR A 60 -9.39 -1.80 -0.53
N LEU A 61 -8.72 -1.28 -1.55
CA LEU A 61 -8.57 0.14 -1.83
C LEU A 61 -9.23 0.45 -3.16
N ASP A 62 -10.19 1.36 -3.17
CA ASP A 62 -10.82 1.82 -4.41
C ASP A 62 -10.31 3.20 -4.81
N PHE A 63 -9.82 3.29 -6.04
CA PHE A 63 -9.33 4.49 -6.67
C PHE A 63 -10.27 4.91 -7.81
N LEU A 64 -10.50 6.22 -7.93
CA LEU A 64 -11.32 6.80 -9.01
C LEU A 64 -10.61 6.78 -10.37
N SER A 65 -9.29 6.72 -10.36
CA SER A 65 -8.41 6.66 -11.53
C SER A 65 -7.37 5.56 -11.33
N LEU A 66 -6.63 5.21 -12.39
CA LEU A 66 -5.48 4.33 -12.26
C LEU A 66 -4.42 5.03 -11.39
N PRO A 67 -4.08 4.48 -10.21
CA PRO A 67 -3.03 5.04 -9.37
C PRO A 67 -1.66 4.64 -9.92
N ASP A 68 -0.63 5.47 -9.66
CA ASP A 68 0.76 5.06 -9.78
C ASP A 68 1.14 4.18 -8.58
N LEU A 69 0.55 2.99 -8.54
CA LEU A 69 0.74 1.99 -7.50
C LEU A 69 1.05 0.66 -8.19
N GLN A 70 1.91 -0.14 -7.60
CA GLN A 70 2.28 -1.47 -8.12
C GLN A 70 2.22 -2.54 -7.04
N LYS A 71 2.19 -3.81 -7.48
CA LYS A 71 2.31 -4.94 -6.58
C LYS A 71 3.67 -4.89 -5.85
N GLY A 72 3.65 -5.15 -4.56
CA GLY A 72 4.83 -5.07 -3.70
C GLY A 72 5.07 -3.69 -3.09
N ASP A 73 4.40 -2.64 -3.57
CA ASP A 73 4.47 -1.34 -2.87
C ASP A 73 3.96 -1.48 -1.43
N VAL A 74 4.60 -0.73 -0.54
CA VAL A 74 4.31 -0.65 0.88
C VAL A 74 3.43 0.57 1.12
N LEU A 75 2.35 0.39 1.87
CA LEU A 75 1.35 1.41 2.15
C LEU A 75 1.45 1.91 3.58
N TYR A 76 1.17 3.19 3.76
CA TYR A 76 1.07 3.87 5.04
C TYR A 76 -0.30 4.56 5.14
N LEU A 77 -1.05 4.26 6.20
CA LEU A 77 -2.35 4.89 6.48
C LEU A 77 -2.20 6.31 7.04
N GLN A 78 -1.01 6.65 7.52
CA GLN A 78 -0.61 7.98 7.93
C GLN A 78 0.66 8.37 7.19
N LYS A 79 0.93 9.68 7.09
CA LYS A 79 2.15 10.16 6.42
C LYS A 79 3.37 9.65 7.18
N PRO A 80 4.25 8.83 6.57
CA PRO A 80 5.46 8.40 7.24
C PRO A 80 6.45 9.56 7.33
N GLU A 81 7.24 9.56 8.41
CA GLU A 81 8.45 10.38 8.49
C GLU A 81 9.59 9.62 7.81
N GLN A 82 10.55 10.36 7.24
CA GLN A 82 11.79 9.77 6.76
C GLN A 82 12.56 9.23 7.96
N GLN A 83 12.86 7.92 7.95
CA GLN A 83 13.59 7.25 9.03
C GLN A 83 15.09 7.20 8.77
N GLY A 84 15.49 7.27 7.50
CA GLY A 84 16.90 7.25 7.13
C GLY A 84 17.13 7.45 5.65
N VAL A 85 18.33 7.06 5.23
CA VAL A 85 18.74 6.99 3.83
C VAL A 85 19.52 5.71 3.61
N PHE A 86 19.45 5.17 2.40
CA PHE A 86 20.23 4.01 1.98
C PHE A 86 20.77 4.27 0.57
N THR A 87 21.85 3.57 0.22
CA THR A 87 22.47 3.70 -1.11
C THR A 87 22.32 2.39 -1.85
N VAL A 88 21.92 2.46 -3.11
CA VAL A 88 21.79 1.33 -4.04
C VAL A 88 22.47 1.75 -5.33
N GLY A 89 23.45 0.98 -5.78
CA GLY A 89 24.43 1.41 -6.78
C GLY A 89 25.07 2.77 -6.43
N ASP A 90 24.93 3.73 -7.35
CA ASP A 90 25.47 5.10 -7.21
C ASP A 90 24.43 6.12 -6.70
N SER A 91 23.23 5.66 -6.31
CA SER A 91 22.11 6.54 -5.94
C SER A 91 21.75 6.39 -4.47
N THR A 92 21.58 7.53 -3.79
CA THR A 92 21.07 7.59 -2.42
C THR A 92 19.58 7.85 -2.42
N TYR A 93 18.86 7.07 -1.62
CA TYR A 93 17.41 7.05 -1.52
C TYR A 93 16.96 7.32 -0.09
N ASP A 94 15.85 8.03 0.08
CA ASP A 94 15.19 8.16 1.38
C ASP A 94 14.50 6.84 1.75
N ASP A 95 14.62 6.44 3.02
CA ASP A 95 13.89 5.32 3.60
C ASP A 95 12.78 5.81 4.53
N TYR A 96 11.57 5.35 4.26
CA TYR A 96 10.36 5.64 5.04
C TYR A 96 10.02 4.53 6.05
N GLY A 97 10.88 3.51 6.18
CA GLY A 97 10.75 2.44 7.16
C GLY A 97 9.58 1.49 6.87
N PRO A 98 9.19 0.64 7.85
CA PRO A 98 8.13 -0.35 7.65
C PRO A 98 6.77 0.32 7.46
N GLY A 99 5.97 -0.15 6.50
CA GLY A 99 4.59 0.30 6.33
C GLY A 99 3.57 -0.59 7.01
N ASP A 100 2.31 -0.18 6.89
CA ASP A 100 1.15 -0.83 7.49
C ASP A 100 0.68 -2.03 6.65
N TYR A 101 0.75 -1.91 5.32
CA TYR A 101 0.26 -2.91 4.37
C TYR A 101 1.20 -3.08 3.17
N GLU A 102 1.14 -4.22 2.51
CA GLU A 102 1.82 -4.51 1.24
C GLU A 102 0.78 -4.80 0.15
N VAL A 103 0.93 -4.17 -1.01
CA VAL A 103 0.02 -4.34 -2.15
C VAL A 103 0.19 -5.72 -2.77
N LEU A 104 -0.88 -6.52 -2.76
CA LEU A 104 -0.93 -7.87 -3.33
C LEU A 104 -1.30 -7.89 -4.82
N SER A 105 -2.28 -7.09 -5.20
CA SER A 105 -2.76 -7.04 -6.58
C SER A 105 -3.51 -5.75 -6.88
N ILE A 106 -3.55 -5.38 -8.16
CA ILE A 106 -4.24 -4.20 -8.67
C ILE A 106 -5.06 -4.62 -9.87
N ILE A 107 -6.36 -4.31 -9.83
CA ILE A 107 -7.33 -4.60 -10.87
C ILE A 107 -7.75 -3.25 -11.47
N PRO A 108 -7.27 -2.89 -12.67
CA PRO A 108 -7.56 -1.60 -13.26
C PRO A 108 -9.02 -1.48 -13.70
N SER A 109 -9.59 -0.29 -13.53
CA SER A 109 -10.91 0.10 -14.07
C SER A 109 -10.97 0.18 -15.59
N ARG A 110 -9.83 0.06 -16.29
CA ARG A 110 -9.72 0.16 -17.75
C ARG A 110 -9.01 -1.07 -18.30
N ILE A 111 -9.58 -1.65 -19.35
CA ILE A 111 -8.91 -2.65 -20.21
C ILE A 111 -8.87 -2.04 -21.62
N GLY A 112 -7.69 -1.63 -22.07
CA GLY A 112 -7.51 -0.92 -23.34
C GLY A 112 -8.20 0.46 -23.35
N VAL A 113 -9.06 0.71 -24.34
CA VAL A 113 -9.78 2.00 -24.54
C VAL A 113 -11.14 2.02 -23.85
N LYS A 114 -11.64 0.89 -23.33
CA LYS A 114 -12.96 0.81 -22.68
C LYS A 114 -12.84 0.98 -21.17
N THR A 115 -13.50 2.02 -20.66
CA THR A 115 -13.75 2.19 -19.22
C THR A 115 -14.74 1.14 -18.75
N ILE A 116 -14.33 0.26 -17.84
CA ILE A 116 -15.26 -0.57 -17.06
C ILE A 116 -15.89 0.38 -16.03
N ARG A 117 -17.19 0.27 -15.77
CA ARG A 117 -17.92 1.15 -14.84
C ARG A 117 -17.45 1.07 -13.37
N ASN A 118 -16.43 0.27 -13.08
CA ASN A 118 -15.95 -0.02 -11.73
C ASN A 118 -14.69 0.81 -11.43
N PRO A 119 -14.44 1.18 -10.16
CA PRO A 119 -13.18 1.82 -9.76
C PRO A 119 -11.97 0.90 -9.99
N THR A 120 -10.77 1.48 -10.01
CA THR A 120 -9.54 0.67 -9.96
C THR A 120 -9.40 0.18 -8.53
N THR A 121 -9.30 -1.13 -8.35
CA THR A 121 -9.27 -1.74 -7.01
C THR A 121 -7.91 -2.35 -6.75
N ALA A 122 -7.29 -2.01 -5.63
CA ALA A 122 -6.10 -2.70 -5.12
C ALA A 122 -6.44 -3.52 -3.88
N THR A 123 -5.77 -4.64 -3.70
CA THR A 123 -5.83 -5.43 -2.46
C THR A 123 -4.48 -5.37 -1.78
N ALA A 124 -4.47 -5.16 -0.47
CA ALA A 124 -3.24 -5.07 0.31
C ALA A 124 -3.35 -5.89 1.60
N ARG A 125 -2.26 -6.53 1.99
CA ARG A 125 -2.16 -7.35 3.19
C ARG A 125 -1.42 -6.60 4.28
N LYS A 126 -1.90 -6.68 5.52
CA LYS A 126 -1.26 -6.07 6.68
C LYS A 126 0.15 -6.65 6.84
N LEU A 127 1.14 -5.78 6.90
CA LEU A 127 2.49 -6.17 7.29
C LEU A 127 2.45 -6.48 8.78
N VAL A 128 2.86 -7.69 9.14
CA VAL A 128 2.93 -8.08 10.55
C VAL A 128 4.17 -7.40 11.11
N GLY A 129 3.98 -6.31 11.85
CA GLY A 129 4.99 -5.88 12.81
C GLY A 129 5.23 -7.04 13.77
N ASN A 130 6.48 -7.43 13.97
CA ASN A 130 6.81 -8.30 15.11
C ASN A 130 6.46 -7.50 16.37
N ASP A 131 5.25 -7.72 16.90
CA ASP A 131 4.86 -7.32 18.25
C ASP A 131 5.78 -7.99 19.29
#